data_AF-A0A7C9RPE1-F1
#
_entry.id   AF-A0A7C9RPE1-F1
#
_cell.length_a   1.000
_cell.length_b   1.000
_cell.length_c   1.000
_cell.angle_alpha   90.00
_cell.angle_beta   90.00
_cell.angle_gamma   90.00
#
_symmetry.space_group_name_H-M   'P 1'
#
loop_
_entity.id
_entity.type
_entity.pdbx_description
1 polymer ?
#
loop_
_entity_poly.entity_id
_entity_poly.type
_entity_poly.pdbx_seq_one_letter_code
_entity_poly.pdbx_strand_id
1 'polypeptide(L)'
;MPMLQIALWLCQYWPVRQDRTLPILPEECKQMNVEGAVHEMSDTVAREMQWHRNRHGWTRKQLAERCQELGADWLTFAAITSIETGRLDENGRRRRGVTVDELAVIARALLVPPVVLLFPVRNETDVTWSPAEKAHPWYAIRWFSGEGRQPVKPKGGGEYDPATGLYEWYEEEPKDNHEQLDLLRNHERLTRAWVESEQRAINAHRFAELAQSPESRQARLIEADGEDLYRAQVIERDLINVRRAIRRLGITPPTNEELDQLDRKGTNQ
;
A
#
# COMPACT_ATOMS: atom_id res chain seq x y z
N MET A 1 -11.42 -25.26 -8.45
CA MET A 1 -12.27 -24.45 -7.54
C MET A 1 -11.72 -24.50 -6.09
N PRO A 2 -10.72 -23.68 -5.72
CA PRO A 2 -10.28 -23.58 -4.33
C PRO A 2 -10.42 -22.17 -3.70
N MET A 3 -10.82 -21.14 -4.45
CA MET A 3 -10.90 -19.77 -3.92
C MET A 3 -12.11 -19.51 -2.98
N LEU A 4 -13.16 -20.34 -3.06
CA LEU A 4 -14.36 -20.18 -2.25
C LEU A 4 -14.22 -20.69 -0.80
N GLN A 5 -13.21 -21.52 -0.49
CA GLN A 5 -12.98 -21.99 0.87
C GLN A 5 -12.24 -20.97 1.77
N ILE A 6 -11.45 -20.05 1.19
CA ILE A 6 -10.74 -19.03 1.97
C ILE A 6 -11.68 -17.92 2.43
N ALA A 7 -12.66 -17.55 1.59
CA ALA A 7 -13.66 -16.53 1.93
C ALA A 7 -14.63 -16.97 3.04
N LEU A 8 -15.00 -18.26 3.07
CA LEU A 8 -15.84 -18.83 4.12
C LEU A 8 -15.12 -18.97 5.47
N TRP A 9 -13.79 -19.11 5.46
CA TRP A 9 -12.98 -19.16 6.70
C TRP A 9 -12.88 -17.79 7.39
N LEU A 10 -12.84 -16.70 6.62
CA LEU A 10 -12.78 -15.32 7.16
C LEU A 10 -14.09 -14.86 7.82
N CYS A 11 -15.25 -15.41 7.44
CA CYS A 11 -16.53 -15.03 8.02
C CYS A 11 -16.89 -15.78 9.32
N GLN A 12 -16.31 -16.94 9.60
CA GLN A 12 -16.67 -17.75 10.78
C GLN A 12 -15.91 -17.37 12.08
N TYR A 13 -14.81 -16.60 11.98
CA TYR A 13 -13.98 -16.25 13.14
C TYR A 13 -14.09 -14.78 13.61
N TRP A 14 -15.06 -14.02 13.11
CA TRP A 14 -15.33 -12.66 13.58
C TRP A 14 -16.62 -12.59 14.42
N PRO A 15 -16.60 -12.97 15.71
CA PRO A 15 -17.67 -12.58 16.61
C PRO A 15 -17.53 -11.08 16.88
N VAL A 16 -18.48 -10.29 16.38
CA VAL A 16 -18.72 -8.92 16.81
C VAL A 16 -19.03 -8.94 18.31
N ARG A 17 -18.00 -8.81 19.16
CA ARG A 17 -18.21 -8.57 20.60
C ARG A 17 -18.50 -7.08 20.79
N GLN A 18 -19.78 -6.80 20.98
CA GLN A 18 -20.26 -5.58 21.64
C GLN A 18 -19.94 -5.66 23.13
N ASP A 19 -18.72 -5.31 23.53
CA ASP A 19 -18.48 -4.83 24.89
C ASP A 19 -17.42 -3.74 24.89
N ARG A 20 -17.85 -2.53 25.25
CA ARG A 20 -17.05 -1.31 25.30
C ARG A 20 -16.43 -1.18 26.69
N THR A 21 -15.35 -1.91 26.94
CA THR A 21 -14.39 -1.53 27.98
C THR A 21 -12.99 -1.80 27.47
N LEU A 22 -12.32 -0.73 27.00
CA LEU A 22 -10.89 -0.78 26.69
C LEU A 22 -10.14 -1.00 28.01
N PRO A 23 -9.28 -2.02 28.15
CA PRO A 23 -8.40 -2.11 29.30
C PRO A 23 -7.45 -0.92 29.26
N ILE A 24 -7.46 -0.16 30.35
CA ILE A 24 -6.54 0.94 30.62
C ILE A 24 -5.13 0.34 30.59
N LEU A 25 -4.32 0.73 29.61
CA LEU A 25 -2.91 0.37 29.55
C LEU A 25 -2.20 0.93 30.80
N PRO A 26 -1.27 0.19 31.42
CA PRO A 26 -0.46 0.71 32.52
C PRO A 26 0.27 2.00 32.10
N GLU A 27 0.30 2.98 32.99
CA GLU A 27 0.99 4.28 32.90
C GLU A 27 2.52 4.19 32.64
N GLU A 28 3.07 2.98 32.51
CA GLU A 28 4.49 2.69 32.34
C GLU A 28 4.98 2.85 30.88
N CYS A 29 4.08 3.12 29.93
CA CYS A 29 4.43 3.54 28.56
C CYS A 29 4.67 5.05 28.43
N LYS A 30 5.09 5.73 29.50
CA LYS A 30 5.56 7.12 29.40
C LYS A 30 6.91 7.14 28.71
N GLN A 31 6.90 7.80 27.55
CA GLN A 31 8.05 8.16 26.73
C GLN A 31 9.22 8.64 27.60
N MET A 32 10.29 7.85 27.65
CA MET A 32 11.61 8.41 27.90
C MET A 32 12.07 9.06 26.59
N ASN A 33 11.81 10.37 26.47
CA ASN A 33 12.50 11.22 25.51
C ASN A 33 13.99 11.26 25.93
N VAL A 34 14.79 10.37 25.35
CA VAL A 34 16.24 10.58 25.30
C VAL A 34 16.48 11.47 24.09
N GLU A 35 16.63 12.78 24.34
CA GLU A 35 17.13 13.73 23.33
C GLU A 35 18.43 13.17 22.74
N GLY A 36 18.41 12.79 21.46
CA GLY A 36 19.56 12.25 20.73
C GLY A 36 19.48 10.77 20.34
N ALA A 37 18.49 10.00 20.81
CA ALA A 37 18.29 8.63 20.32
C ALA A 37 17.67 8.65 18.91
N VAL A 38 18.47 8.33 17.90
CA VAL A 38 17.96 8.05 16.55
C VAL A 38 17.15 6.76 16.64
N HIS A 39 15.82 6.85 16.66
CA HIS A 39 14.98 5.67 16.54
C HIS A 39 15.16 5.08 15.14
N GLU A 40 15.71 3.87 15.08
CA GLU A 40 15.90 3.17 13.83
C GLU A 40 14.56 2.62 13.33
N MET A 41 14.43 2.39 12.03
CA MET A 41 13.20 1.78 11.45
C MET A 41 12.85 0.44 12.13
N SER A 42 13.85 -0.31 12.59
CA SER A 42 13.63 -1.55 13.36
C SER A 42 12.91 -1.29 14.67
N ASP A 43 13.14 -0.15 15.34
CA ASP A 43 12.48 0.20 16.61
C ASP A 43 10.99 0.45 16.39
N THR A 44 10.66 1.16 15.30
CA THR A 44 9.29 1.34 14.85
C THR A 44 8.62 -0.01 14.58
N VAL A 45 9.27 -0.90 13.82
CA VAL A 45 8.72 -2.24 13.53
C VAL A 45 8.45 -3.04 14.80
N ALA A 46 9.36 -3.02 15.77
CA ALA A 46 9.17 -3.75 17.02
C ALA A 46 8.01 -3.20 17.86
N ARG A 47 7.88 -1.87 17.94
CA ARG A 47 6.76 -1.20 18.62
C ARG A 47 5.43 -1.54 17.95
N GLU A 48 5.35 -1.42 16.63
CA GLU A 48 4.13 -1.71 15.88
C GLU A 48 3.78 -3.20 15.91
N MET A 49 4.77 -4.08 15.82
CA MET A 49 4.56 -5.53 16.02
C MET A 49 3.94 -5.82 17.38
N GLN A 50 4.47 -5.23 18.45
CA GLN A 50 3.93 -5.39 19.80
C GLN A 50 2.49 -4.84 19.89
N TRP A 51 2.22 -3.67 19.31
CA TRP A 51 0.90 -3.06 19.30
C TRP A 51 -0.13 -3.94 18.59
N HIS A 52 0.17 -4.38 17.37
CA HIS A 52 -0.70 -5.24 16.58
C HIS A 52 -0.91 -6.61 17.25
N ARG A 53 0.15 -7.21 17.81
CA ARG A 53 0.05 -8.47 18.56
C ARG A 53 -0.88 -8.33 19.76
N ASN A 54 -0.73 -7.26 20.54
CA ASN A 54 -1.59 -6.99 21.69
C ASN A 54 -3.05 -6.74 21.27
N ARG A 55 -3.29 -6.09 20.13
CA ARG A 55 -4.64 -5.88 19.57
C ARG A 55 -5.32 -7.19 19.17
N HIS A 56 -4.55 -8.20 18.75
CA HIS A 56 -5.04 -9.57 18.52
C HIS A 56 -5.23 -10.37 19.81
N GLY A 57 -4.84 -9.84 20.98
CA GLY A 57 -4.85 -10.58 22.25
C GLY A 57 -3.82 -11.70 22.31
N TRP A 58 -2.78 -11.65 21.48
CA TRP A 58 -1.78 -12.71 21.38
C TRP A 58 -0.61 -12.48 22.32
N THR A 59 -0.08 -13.58 22.85
CA THR A 59 1.24 -13.63 23.48
C THR A 59 2.35 -13.69 22.42
N ARG A 60 3.60 -13.37 22.81
CA ARG A 60 4.77 -13.55 21.92
C ARG A 60 4.91 -14.99 21.43
N LYS A 61 4.52 -15.97 22.25
CA LYS A 61 4.54 -17.39 21.90
C LYS A 61 3.56 -17.70 20.78
N GLN A 62 2.33 -17.18 20.89
CA GLN A 62 1.32 -17.34 19.83
C GLN A 62 1.72 -16.67 18.53
N LEU A 63 2.37 -15.49 18.58
CA LEU A 63 2.92 -14.89 17.37
C LEU A 63 4.03 -15.76 16.74
N ALA A 64 4.93 -16.32 17.55
CA ALA A 64 5.97 -17.22 17.06
C ALA A 64 5.38 -18.50 16.43
N GLU A 65 4.40 -19.12 17.10
CA GLU A 65 3.66 -20.28 16.58
C GLU A 65 2.99 -19.93 15.23
N ARG A 66 2.38 -18.75 15.13
CA ARG A 66 1.78 -18.28 13.88
C ARG A 66 2.82 -18.07 12.76
N CYS A 67 4.02 -17.59 13.07
CA CYS A 67 5.10 -17.48 12.10
C CYS A 67 5.60 -18.86 11.64
N GLN A 68 5.68 -19.84 12.55
CA GLN A 68 6.05 -21.23 12.22
C GLN A 68 5.03 -21.89 11.29
N GLU A 69 3.74 -21.69 11.53
CA GLU A 69 2.68 -22.15 10.61
C GLU A 69 2.82 -21.57 9.18
N LEU A 70 3.47 -20.41 9.05
CA LEU A 70 3.77 -19.78 7.75
C LEU A 70 5.10 -20.25 7.14
N GLY A 71 5.77 -21.22 7.76
CA GLY A 71 7.05 -21.79 7.32
C GLY A 71 8.29 -21.05 7.84
N ALA A 72 8.14 -20.15 8.82
CA ALA A 72 9.25 -19.38 9.38
C ALA A 72 9.74 -19.94 10.72
N ASP A 73 10.33 -21.14 10.70
CA ASP A 73 10.80 -21.83 11.90
C ASP A 73 11.87 -21.06 12.70
N TRP A 74 12.60 -20.15 12.04
CA TRP A 74 13.61 -19.29 12.66
C TRP A 74 13.01 -18.16 13.51
N LEU A 75 11.74 -17.80 13.32
CA LEU A 75 11.02 -16.81 14.12
C LEU A 75 10.48 -17.43 15.42
N THR A 76 11.40 -17.97 16.22
CA THR A 76 11.11 -18.59 17.52
C THR A 76 10.57 -17.58 18.54
N PHE A 77 10.00 -18.08 19.64
CA PHE A 77 9.62 -17.24 20.79
C PHE A 77 10.76 -16.33 21.29
N ALA A 78 12.00 -16.86 21.30
CA ALA A 78 13.18 -16.11 21.67
C ALA A 78 13.50 -15.00 20.66
N ALA A 79 13.36 -15.28 19.36
CA ALA A 79 13.53 -14.28 18.30
C ALA A 79 12.48 -13.16 18.42
N ILE A 80 11.19 -13.50 18.55
CA ILE A 80 10.11 -12.51 18.75
C ILE A 80 10.36 -11.68 20.01
N THR A 81 10.77 -12.30 21.11
CA THR A 81 11.12 -11.59 22.35
C THR A 81 12.30 -10.66 22.15
N SER A 82 13.35 -11.09 21.44
CA SER A 82 14.51 -10.26 21.12
C SER A 82 14.14 -9.08 20.22
N ILE A 83 13.24 -9.29 19.26
CA ILE A 83 12.71 -8.21 18.42
C ILE A 83 11.96 -7.23 19.30
N GLU A 84 10.95 -7.62 20.08
CA GLU A 84 10.17 -6.64 20.86
C GLU A 84 10.98 -5.90 21.92
N THR A 85 11.88 -6.59 22.60
CA THR A 85 12.63 -6.00 23.72
C THR A 85 13.79 -5.13 23.26
N GLY A 86 14.30 -5.35 22.04
CA GLY A 86 15.26 -4.45 21.41
C GLY A 86 16.52 -4.18 22.25
N ARG A 87 17.19 -5.22 22.76
CA ARG A 87 18.40 -5.07 23.58
C ARG A 87 19.42 -4.16 22.89
N LEU A 88 19.83 -3.10 23.60
CA LEU A 88 20.78 -2.10 23.09
C LEU A 88 22.23 -2.57 23.25
N ASP A 89 23.09 -2.15 22.33
CA ASP A 89 24.54 -2.25 22.40
C ASP A 89 25.14 -1.11 23.24
N GLU A 90 26.46 -1.06 23.34
CA GLU A 90 27.18 -0.02 24.08
C GLU A 90 27.01 1.39 23.50
N ASN A 91 26.59 1.50 22.24
CA ASN A 91 26.36 2.75 21.52
C ASN A 91 24.88 3.17 21.54
N GLY A 92 24.03 2.47 22.30
CA GLY A 92 22.60 2.74 22.38
C GLY A 92 21.81 2.32 21.13
N ARG A 93 22.40 1.53 20.23
CA ARG A 93 21.71 0.97 19.05
C ARG A 93 21.21 -0.43 19.33
N ARG A 94 20.24 -0.89 18.56
CA ARG A 94 19.74 -2.25 18.70
C ARG A 94 20.81 -3.26 18.30
N ARG A 95 21.07 -4.26 19.17
CA ARG A 95 22.02 -5.35 18.86
C ARG A 95 21.63 -6.20 17.64
N ARG A 96 20.34 -6.23 17.33
CA ARG A 96 19.77 -7.08 16.27
C ARG A 96 18.60 -6.36 15.61
N GLY A 97 18.79 -5.87 14.39
CA GLY A 97 17.72 -5.33 13.55
C GLY A 97 16.65 -6.35 13.18
N VAL A 98 15.56 -5.88 12.58
CA VAL A 98 14.56 -6.72 11.93
C VAL A 98 14.94 -6.90 10.47
N THR A 99 15.05 -8.14 10.00
CA THR A 99 15.36 -8.39 8.59
C THR A 99 14.14 -8.18 7.70
N VAL A 100 14.34 -8.04 6.38
CA VAL A 100 13.23 -7.91 5.42
C VAL A 100 12.33 -9.15 5.43
N ASP A 101 12.93 -10.35 5.53
CA ASP A 101 12.19 -11.61 5.61
C ASP A 101 11.32 -11.68 6.88
N GLU A 102 11.88 -11.23 8.01
CA GLU A 102 11.15 -11.16 9.27
C GLU A 102 9.99 -10.17 9.19
N LEU A 103 10.23 -8.98 8.65
CA LEU A 103 9.19 -7.97 8.44
C LEU A 103 8.03 -8.54 7.60
N ALA A 104 8.34 -9.20 6.48
CA ALA A 104 7.33 -9.78 5.60
C ALA A 104 6.50 -10.87 6.29
N VAL A 105 7.14 -11.78 7.03
CA VAL A 105 6.45 -12.85 7.75
C VAL A 105 5.63 -12.31 8.92
N ILE A 106 6.18 -11.39 9.72
CA ILE A 106 5.50 -10.78 10.87
C ILE A 106 4.26 -10.01 10.39
N ALA A 107 4.38 -9.22 9.33
CA ALA A 107 3.27 -8.50 8.72
C ALA A 107 2.16 -9.47 8.26
N ARG A 108 2.54 -10.56 7.58
CA ARG A 108 1.62 -11.62 7.16
C ARG A 108 0.96 -12.33 8.35
N ALA A 109 1.70 -12.62 9.41
CA ALA A 109 1.18 -13.26 10.63
C ALA A 109 0.15 -12.37 11.34
N LEU A 110 0.40 -11.06 11.37
CA LEU A 110 -0.45 -10.06 12.00
C LEU A 110 -1.59 -9.55 11.11
N LEU A 111 -1.65 -9.98 9.85
CA LEU A 111 -2.63 -9.57 8.83
C LEU A 111 -2.60 -8.05 8.57
N VAL A 112 -1.41 -7.50 8.43
CA VAL A 112 -1.20 -6.07 8.13
C VAL A 112 -0.24 -5.89 6.97
N PRO A 113 -0.37 -4.82 6.17
CA PRO A 113 0.66 -4.47 5.19
C PRO A 113 2.01 -4.19 5.88
N PRO A 114 3.15 -4.68 5.36
CA PRO A 114 4.48 -4.43 5.95
C PRO A 114 4.79 -2.95 6.15
N VAL A 115 4.30 -2.10 5.23
CA VAL A 115 4.51 -0.65 5.27
C VAL A 115 3.90 0.01 6.52
N VAL A 116 2.86 -0.58 7.11
CA VAL A 116 2.24 -0.06 8.35
C VAL A 116 3.11 -0.34 9.57
N LEU A 117 3.91 -1.41 9.56
CA LEU A 117 4.88 -1.69 10.61
C LEU A 117 6.11 -0.77 10.51
N LEU A 118 6.44 -0.29 9.31
CA LEU A 118 7.54 0.64 9.06
C LEU A 118 7.14 2.10 9.34
N PHE A 119 5.94 2.50 8.90
CA PHE A 119 5.48 3.88 8.90
C PHE A 119 4.07 3.98 9.51
N PRO A 120 3.95 3.99 10.85
CA PRO A 120 2.65 4.06 11.51
C PRO A 120 1.98 5.42 11.33
N VAL A 121 0.85 5.45 10.61
CA VAL A 121 0.09 6.68 10.31
C VAL A 121 -0.74 7.19 11.48
N ARG A 122 -0.89 6.39 12.55
CA ARG A 122 -1.93 6.62 13.57
C ARG A 122 -1.68 7.86 14.41
N ASN A 123 -0.50 7.94 15.02
CA ASN A 123 -0.24 8.90 16.11
C ASN A 123 1.11 9.61 15.94
N GLU A 124 1.86 9.33 14.87
CA GLU A 124 3.21 9.86 14.68
C GLU A 124 3.17 11.00 13.69
N THR A 125 3.70 12.15 14.10
CA THR A 125 3.88 13.30 13.23
C THR A 125 5.10 13.12 12.32
N ASP A 126 6.10 12.37 12.79
CA ASP A 126 7.34 12.07 12.07
C ASP A 126 7.82 10.65 12.37
N VAL A 127 8.31 9.97 11.33
CA VAL A 127 8.96 8.66 11.39
C VAL A 127 10.33 8.72 10.73
N THR A 128 11.25 7.90 11.21
CA THR A 128 12.52 7.65 10.53
C THR A 128 12.26 6.85 9.26
N TRP A 129 12.57 7.41 8.09
CA TRP A 129 12.40 6.74 6.79
C TRP A 129 13.73 6.43 6.10
N SER A 130 14.81 7.06 6.55
CA SER A 130 16.19 6.83 6.14
C SER A 130 17.10 7.15 7.33
N PRO A 131 18.33 6.58 7.43
CA PRO A 131 19.25 6.92 8.51
C PRO A 131 19.41 8.44 8.68
N ALA A 132 19.23 8.92 9.91
CA ALA A 132 19.26 10.34 10.30
C ALA A 132 18.16 11.24 9.69
N GLU A 133 17.24 10.71 8.89
CA GLU A 133 16.19 11.48 8.22
C GLU A 133 14.80 11.12 8.75
N LYS A 134 13.98 12.16 8.94
CA LYS A 134 12.59 12.04 9.41
C LYS A 134 11.63 12.67 8.42
N ALA A 135 10.44 12.11 8.32
CA ALA A 135 9.35 12.65 7.52
C ALA A 135 8.01 12.24 8.11
N HIS A 136 6.97 12.96 7.72
CA HIS A 136 5.60 12.55 8.03
C HIS A 136 5.32 11.15 7.45
N PRO A 137 4.68 10.23 8.20
CA PRO A 137 4.47 8.84 7.78
C PRO A 137 3.85 8.71 6.39
N TRP A 138 2.89 9.58 6.07
CA TRP A 138 2.25 9.60 4.75
C TRP A 138 3.24 9.76 3.59
N TYR A 139 4.22 10.67 3.69
CA TYR A 139 5.18 10.89 2.61
C TYR A 139 6.19 9.74 2.52
N ALA A 140 6.61 9.18 3.67
CA ALA A 140 7.45 7.99 3.71
C ALA A 140 6.75 6.78 3.05
N ILE A 141 5.46 6.56 3.33
CA ILE A 141 4.64 5.51 2.70
C ILE A 141 4.59 5.70 1.20
N ARG A 142 4.26 6.92 0.73
CA ARG A 142 4.15 7.17 -0.71
C ARG A 142 5.47 6.93 -1.42
N TRP A 143 6.60 7.36 -0.87
CA TRP A 143 7.89 7.07 -1.47
C TRP A 143 8.20 5.58 -1.47
N PHE A 144 8.01 4.90 -0.34
CA PHE A 144 8.29 3.48 -0.20
C PHE A 144 7.41 2.60 -1.12
N SER A 145 6.17 3.02 -1.38
CA SER A 145 5.28 2.37 -2.35
C SER A 145 5.52 2.85 -3.79
N GLY A 146 6.37 3.84 -4.02
CA GLY A 146 6.59 4.47 -5.32
C GLY A 146 5.41 5.32 -5.83
N GLU A 147 4.50 5.75 -4.95
CA GLU A 147 3.38 6.69 -5.23
C GLU A 147 3.77 8.16 -5.08
N GLY A 148 4.96 8.42 -4.58
CA GLY A 148 5.41 9.76 -4.31
C GLY A 148 6.92 9.88 -4.37
N ARG A 149 7.34 11.13 -4.29
CA ARG A 149 8.75 11.48 -4.28
C ARG A 149 9.40 11.18 -2.94
N GLN A 150 10.72 11.04 -2.97
CA GLN A 150 11.54 10.96 -1.77
C GLN A 150 11.21 12.14 -0.85
N PRO A 151 10.91 11.91 0.44
CA PRO A 151 10.52 12.97 1.35
C PRO A 151 11.74 13.74 1.88
N VAL A 152 12.56 14.23 0.96
CA VAL A 152 13.71 15.10 1.24
C VAL A 152 13.27 16.56 1.22
N LYS A 153 13.86 17.38 2.07
CA LYS A 153 13.77 18.83 1.91
C LYS A 153 14.59 19.21 0.67
N PRO A 154 14.08 20.07 -0.22
CA PRO A 154 14.87 20.61 -1.32
C PRO A 154 16.15 21.23 -0.76
N LYS A 155 17.31 20.88 -1.35
CA LYS A 155 18.57 21.53 -0.99
C LYS A 155 18.62 22.88 -1.67
N GLY A 156 18.59 23.93 -0.87
CA GLY A 156 18.85 25.28 -1.34
C GLY A 156 20.35 25.49 -1.61
N GLY A 157 20.67 26.26 -2.64
CA GLY A 157 22.02 26.72 -2.97
C GLY A 157 22.06 28.24 -3.14
N GLY A 158 23.26 28.81 -3.09
CA GLY A 158 23.48 30.26 -3.08
C GLY A 158 23.38 30.88 -1.68
N GLU A 159 23.22 32.20 -1.60
CA GLU A 159 23.14 32.92 -0.32
C GLU A 159 21.80 32.63 0.39
N TYR A 160 21.84 32.35 1.69
CA TYR A 160 20.65 32.14 2.51
C TYR A 160 20.13 33.48 3.03
N ASP A 161 18.88 33.81 2.72
CA ASP A 161 18.22 35.01 3.25
C ASP A 161 17.50 34.70 4.57
N PRO A 162 18.01 35.19 5.72
CA PRO A 162 17.41 34.93 7.02
C PRO A 162 16.06 35.62 7.23
N ALA A 163 15.70 36.64 6.45
CA ALA A 163 14.41 37.33 6.59
C ALA A 163 13.26 36.52 5.98
N THR A 164 13.52 35.77 4.91
CA THR A 164 12.52 34.96 4.20
C THR A 164 12.65 33.47 4.48
N GLY A 165 13.81 33.00 4.94
CA GLY A 165 14.11 31.58 5.16
C GLY A 165 14.36 30.80 3.86
N LEU A 166 14.66 31.50 2.77
CA LEU A 166 14.87 30.93 1.44
C LEU A 166 16.33 31.01 1.02
N TYR A 167 16.75 30.07 0.17
CA TYR A 167 18.01 30.14 -0.57
C TYR A 167 17.81 30.76 -1.95
N GLU A 168 18.87 31.31 -2.53
CA GLU A 168 18.87 31.96 -3.86
C GLU A 168 18.33 31.07 -4.98
N TRP A 169 18.63 29.77 -4.94
CA TRP A 169 18.00 28.75 -5.78
C TRP A 169 17.84 27.44 -5.03
N TYR A 170 17.06 26.52 -5.60
CA TYR A 170 16.92 25.15 -5.11
C TYR A 170 17.42 24.18 -6.17
N GLU A 171 18.21 23.19 -5.75
CA GLU A 171 18.56 22.08 -6.64
C GLU A 171 17.29 21.40 -7.14
N GLU A 172 17.27 21.05 -8.43
CA GLU A 172 16.18 20.21 -8.95
C GLU A 172 16.11 18.93 -8.13
N GLU A 173 14.92 18.64 -7.58
CA GLU A 173 14.70 17.41 -6.85
C GLU A 173 15.05 16.22 -7.76
N PRO A 174 15.82 15.22 -7.27
CA PRO A 174 16.12 14.02 -8.03
C PRO A 174 14.85 13.44 -8.64
N LYS A 175 14.90 13.11 -9.93
CA LYS A 175 13.80 12.37 -10.57
C LYS A 175 13.83 10.96 -10.02
N ASP A 176 12.91 10.64 -9.11
CA ASP A 176 12.73 9.29 -8.63
C ASP A 176 12.39 8.35 -9.80
N ASN A 177 13.04 7.19 -9.86
CA ASN A 177 12.82 6.21 -10.92
C ASN A 177 11.66 5.25 -10.58
N HIS A 178 10.42 5.78 -10.57
CA HIS A 178 9.20 5.01 -10.29
C HIS A 178 8.38 4.68 -11.56
N GLU A 179 8.96 4.87 -12.75
CA GLU A 179 8.27 4.67 -14.04
C GLU A 179 7.59 3.29 -14.16
N GLN A 180 8.27 2.24 -13.70
CA GLN A 180 7.75 0.88 -13.74
C GLN A 180 6.46 0.72 -12.91
N LEU A 181 6.44 1.29 -11.70
CA LEU A 181 5.29 1.23 -10.80
C LEU A 181 4.15 2.11 -11.30
N ASP A 182 4.46 3.29 -11.84
CA ASP A 182 3.47 4.20 -12.42
C ASP A 182 2.73 3.57 -13.59
N LEU A 183 3.46 2.89 -14.48
CA LEU A 183 2.87 2.19 -15.61
C LEU A 183 1.95 1.06 -15.14
N LEU A 184 2.36 0.27 -14.13
CA LEU A 184 1.54 -0.81 -13.58
C LEU A 184 0.28 -0.28 -12.87
N ARG A 185 0.38 0.83 -12.14
CA ARG A 185 -0.78 1.50 -11.53
C ARG A 185 -1.72 2.09 -12.56
N ASN A 186 -1.17 2.72 -13.59
CA ASN A 186 -1.97 3.27 -14.68
C ASN A 186 -2.69 2.14 -15.43
N HIS A 187 -2.02 1.00 -15.63
CA HIS A 187 -2.62 -0.22 -16.17
C HIS A 187 -3.77 -0.71 -15.30
N GLU A 188 -3.61 -0.79 -13.98
CA GLU A 188 -4.67 -1.20 -13.07
C GLU A 188 -5.86 -0.22 -13.14
N ARG A 189 -5.60 1.08 -13.08
CA ARG A 189 -6.62 2.14 -13.15
C ARG A 189 -7.42 2.06 -14.46
N LEU A 190 -6.73 1.90 -15.59
CA LEU A 190 -7.37 1.79 -16.90
C LEU A 190 -8.16 0.49 -17.04
N THR A 191 -7.63 -0.63 -16.52
CA THR A 191 -8.34 -1.91 -16.50
C THR A 191 -9.64 -1.79 -15.70
N ARG A 192 -9.59 -1.17 -14.51
CA ARG A 192 -10.80 -0.91 -13.71
C ARG A 192 -11.79 0.00 -14.42
N ALA A 193 -11.32 1.10 -15.00
CA ALA A 193 -12.15 2.03 -15.74
C ALA A 193 -12.82 1.37 -16.96
N TRP A 194 -12.13 0.43 -17.60
CA TRP A 194 -12.64 -0.35 -18.72
C TRP A 194 -13.79 -1.28 -18.29
N VAL A 195 -13.57 -2.09 -17.25
CA VAL A 195 -14.60 -2.98 -16.67
C VAL A 195 -15.82 -2.19 -16.18
N GLU A 196 -15.59 -1.05 -15.51
CA GLU A 196 -16.67 -0.16 -15.10
C GLU A 196 -17.44 0.43 -16.29
N SER A 197 -16.76 0.70 -17.41
CA SER A 197 -17.38 1.17 -18.64
C SER A 197 -18.29 0.11 -19.27
N GLU A 198 -17.82 -1.14 -19.37
CA GLU A 198 -18.63 -2.24 -19.89
C GLU A 198 -19.87 -2.49 -19.02
N GLN A 199 -19.69 -2.48 -17.69
CA GLN A 199 -20.80 -2.68 -16.77
C GLN A 199 -21.82 -1.55 -16.84
N ARG A 200 -21.37 -0.30 -17.06
CA ARG A 200 -22.27 0.84 -17.33
C ARG A 200 -23.08 0.64 -18.61
N ALA A 201 -22.45 0.22 -19.70
CA ALA A 201 -23.13 -0.04 -20.97
C ALA A 201 -24.22 -1.12 -20.84
N ILE A 202 -23.89 -2.24 -20.20
CA ILE A 202 -24.86 -3.31 -19.92
C ILE A 202 -26.06 -2.78 -19.13
N ASN A 203 -25.81 -1.96 -18.12
CA ASN A 203 -26.87 -1.37 -17.31
C ASN A 203 -27.69 -0.35 -18.10
N ALA A 204 -27.07 0.49 -18.91
CA ALA A 204 -27.74 1.48 -19.76
C ALA A 204 -28.69 0.80 -20.76
N HIS A 205 -28.23 -0.26 -21.43
CA HIS A 205 -29.09 -1.09 -22.28
C HIS A 205 -30.27 -1.67 -21.52
N ARG A 206 -30.03 -2.28 -20.34
CA ARG A 206 -31.10 -2.85 -19.52
C ARG A 206 -32.14 -1.78 -19.11
N PHE A 207 -31.70 -0.58 -18.74
CA PHE A 207 -32.60 0.51 -18.39
C PHE A 207 -33.35 1.09 -19.60
N ALA A 208 -32.74 1.07 -20.79
CA ALA A 208 -33.39 1.46 -22.02
C ALA A 208 -34.52 0.48 -22.39
N GLU A 209 -34.31 -0.82 -22.21
CA GLU A 209 -35.32 -1.86 -22.45
C GLU A 209 -36.54 -1.74 -21.53
N LEU A 210 -36.36 -1.22 -20.32
CA LEU A 210 -37.44 -0.98 -19.36
C LEU A 210 -38.26 0.30 -19.66
N ALA A 211 -37.93 1.05 -20.71
CA ALA A 211 -38.66 2.27 -21.05
C ALA A 211 -40.09 1.98 -21.52
N GLN A 212 -41.04 2.82 -21.09
CA GLN A 212 -42.48 2.60 -21.28
C GLN A 212 -42.95 2.78 -22.72
N SER A 213 -42.29 3.66 -23.51
CA SER A 213 -42.63 3.87 -24.91
C SER A 213 -41.51 3.40 -25.85
N PRO A 214 -41.85 2.89 -27.05
CA PRO A 214 -40.88 2.53 -28.08
C PRO A 214 -39.92 3.67 -28.43
N GLU A 215 -40.41 4.91 -28.48
CA GLU A 215 -39.62 6.10 -28.81
C GLU A 215 -38.61 6.42 -27.69
N SER A 216 -39.03 6.29 -26.43
CA SER A 216 -38.16 6.50 -25.27
C SER A 216 -37.09 5.41 -25.16
N ARG A 217 -37.45 4.16 -25.49
CA ARG A 217 -36.50 3.04 -25.57
C ARG A 217 -35.44 3.31 -26.63
N GLN A 218 -35.86 3.70 -27.84
CA GLN A 218 -34.94 3.96 -28.95
C GLN A 218 -33.98 5.12 -28.65
N ALA A 219 -34.48 6.22 -28.08
CA ALA A 219 -33.64 7.36 -27.71
C ALA A 219 -32.56 6.97 -26.68
N ARG A 220 -32.95 6.21 -25.64
CA ARG A 220 -32.02 5.76 -24.59
C ARG A 220 -30.98 4.77 -25.11
N LEU A 221 -31.33 3.92 -26.07
CA LEU A 221 -30.37 3.00 -26.70
C LEU A 221 -29.33 3.77 -27.50
N ILE A 222 -29.74 4.77 -28.29
CA ILE A 222 -28.82 5.61 -29.08
C ILE A 222 -27.85 6.37 -28.16
N GLU A 223 -28.35 6.90 -27.05
CA GLU A 223 -27.54 7.62 -26.05
C GLU A 223 -26.53 6.68 -25.37
N ALA A 224 -26.98 5.50 -24.94
CA ALA A 224 -26.12 4.47 -24.36
C ALA A 224 -25.02 4.05 -25.35
N ASP A 225 -25.39 3.72 -26.60
CA ASP A 225 -24.47 3.30 -27.64
C ASP A 225 -23.42 4.39 -27.96
N GLY A 226 -23.84 5.66 -28.01
CA GLY A 226 -22.94 6.77 -28.37
C GLY A 226 -21.91 7.09 -27.30
N GLU A 227 -22.34 7.23 -26.04
CA GLU A 227 -21.44 7.61 -24.95
C GLU A 227 -20.51 6.46 -24.54
N ASP A 228 -21.02 5.24 -24.51
CA ASP A 228 -20.24 4.07 -24.08
C ASP A 228 -19.21 3.66 -25.12
N LEU A 229 -19.54 3.73 -26.41
CA LEU A 229 -18.60 3.38 -27.49
C LEU A 229 -17.41 4.33 -27.55
N TYR A 230 -17.62 5.64 -27.42
CA TYR A 230 -16.53 6.61 -27.40
C TYR A 230 -15.62 6.42 -26.18
N ARG A 231 -16.22 6.25 -24.99
CA ARG A 231 -15.45 6.06 -23.76
C ARG A 231 -14.67 4.76 -23.75
N ALA A 232 -15.28 3.66 -24.16
CA ALA A 232 -14.62 2.36 -24.24
C ALA A 232 -13.43 2.42 -25.20
N GLN A 233 -13.57 3.03 -26.37
CA GLN A 233 -12.47 3.17 -27.34
C GLN A 233 -11.28 3.97 -26.81
N VAL A 234 -11.53 5.08 -26.10
CA VAL A 234 -10.47 5.89 -25.50
C VAL A 234 -9.73 5.08 -24.43
N ILE A 235 -10.45 4.41 -23.55
CA ILE A 235 -9.86 3.59 -22.48
C ILE A 235 -9.09 2.41 -23.08
N GLU A 236 -9.64 1.71 -24.07
CA GLU A 236 -8.98 0.61 -24.78
C GLU A 236 -7.65 1.05 -25.41
N ARG A 237 -7.66 2.17 -26.13
CA ARG A 237 -6.46 2.73 -26.76
C ARG A 237 -5.40 3.06 -25.73
N ASP A 238 -5.78 3.74 -24.65
CA ASP A 238 -4.86 4.14 -23.60
C ASP A 238 -4.30 2.91 -22.87
N LEU A 239 -5.13 1.88 -22.66
CA LEU A 239 -4.73 0.61 -22.07
C LEU A 239 -3.74 -0.15 -22.95
N ILE A 240 -3.97 -0.21 -24.27
CA ILE A 240 -3.03 -0.79 -25.25
C ILE A 240 -1.68 -0.06 -25.18
N ASN A 241 -1.69 1.29 -25.14
CA ASN A 241 -0.48 2.09 -25.07
C ASN A 241 0.31 1.85 -23.79
N VAL A 242 -0.35 1.81 -22.64
CA VAL A 242 0.30 1.51 -21.35
C VAL A 242 0.87 0.09 -21.34
N ARG A 243 0.13 -0.91 -21.83
CA ARG A 243 0.63 -2.29 -21.91
C ARG A 243 1.85 -2.42 -22.82
N ARG A 244 1.88 -1.69 -23.95
CA ARG A 244 3.07 -1.59 -24.82
C ARG A 244 4.25 -0.94 -24.08
N ALA A 245 4.02 0.12 -23.32
CA ALA A 245 5.07 0.77 -22.52
C ALA A 245 5.64 -0.18 -21.45
N ILE A 246 4.79 -0.91 -20.72
CA ILE A 246 5.22 -1.95 -19.76
C ILE A 246 6.13 -2.98 -20.44
N ARG A 247 5.76 -3.47 -21.62
CA ARG A 247 6.57 -4.43 -22.39
C ARG A 247 7.91 -3.87 -22.86
N ARG A 248 7.97 -2.58 -23.22
CA ARG A 248 9.25 -1.91 -23.59
C ARG A 248 10.24 -1.87 -22.44
N LEU A 249 9.75 -1.85 -21.19
CA LEU A 249 10.59 -1.97 -19.99
C LEU A 249 10.96 -3.42 -19.64
N GLY A 250 10.59 -4.41 -20.49
CA GLY A 250 10.84 -5.83 -20.22
C GLY A 250 9.92 -6.43 -19.16
N ILE A 251 8.87 -5.73 -18.76
CA ILE A 251 7.90 -6.18 -17.76
C ILE A 251 6.74 -6.87 -18.49
N THR A 252 6.25 -7.98 -17.90
CA THR A 252 5.01 -8.62 -18.38
C THR A 252 3.81 -7.92 -17.74
N PRO A 253 2.91 -7.28 -18.51
CA PRO A 253 1.76 -6.61 -17.92
C PRO A 253 0.81 -7.65 -17.29
N PRO A 254 0.18 -7.34 -16.14
CA PRO A 254 -0.90 -8.15 -15.61
C PRO A 254 -1.97 -8.38 -16.68
N THR A 255 -2.47 -9.61 -16.81
CA THR A 255 -3.37 -9.97 -17.90
C THR A 255 -4.46 -10.94 -17.46
N ASN A 256 -5.52 -10.99 -18.26
CA ASN A 256 -6.61 -11.97 -18.23
C ASN A 256 -7.06 -12.24 -19.68
N GLU A 257 -8.04 -13.13 -19.88
CA GLU A 257 -8.49 -13.51 -21.23
C GLU A 257 -8.95 -12.29 -22.06
N GLU A 258 -9.68 -11.37 -21.44
CA GLU A 258 -10.22 -10.16 -22.07
C GLU A 258 -9.10 -9.19 -22.52
N LEU A 259 -8.10 -8.97 -21.66
CA LEU A 259 -6.94 -8.13 -21.97
C LEU A 259 -6.03 -8.74 -23.04
N ASP A 260 -5.93 -10.07 -23.09
CA ASP A 260 -5.20 -10.77 -24.15
C ASP A 260 -5.91 -10.61 -25.51
N GLN A 261 -7.25 -10.63 -25.52
CA GLN A 261 -8.02 -10.32 -26.73
C GLN A 261 -7.81 -8.87 -27.17
N LEU A 262 -7.75 -7.93 -26.22
CA LEU A 262 -7.48 -6.52 -26.50
C LEU A 262 -6.10 -6.30 -27.14
N ASP A 263 -5.06 -6.99 -26.67
CA ASP A 263 -3.72 -6.90 -27.28
C ASP A 263 -3.71 -7.40 -28.74
N ARG A 264 -4.49 -8.46 -29.05
CA ARG A 264 -4.63 -8.96 -30.43
C ARG A 264 -5.30 -7.92 -31.33
N LYS A 265 -6.36 -7.25 -30.83
CA LYS A 265 -7.02 -6.15 -31.56
C LYS A 265 -6.03 -5.03 -31.87
N GLY A 266 -5.22 -4.62 -30.88
CA GLY A 266 -4.24 -3.57 -31.03
C GLY A 266 -3.05 -3.91 -31.93
N THR A 267 -2.82 -5.17 -32.30
CA THR A 267 -1.73 -5.58 -33.19
C THR A 267 -2.12 -5.47 -34.67
N ASN A 268 -3.42 -5.41 -34.97
CA ASN A 268 -3.96 -5.37 -36.33
C ASN A 268 -4.30 -3.94 -36.82
N GLN A 269 -3.96 -2.90 -36.03
CA GLN A 269 -4.10 -1.48 -36.37
C GLN A 269 -2.73 -0.84 -36.54
#